data_AF-A0A4Q3AEU2-F1
#
_entry.id   AF-A0A4Q3AEU2-F1
#
_cell.length_a   1.000
_cell.length_b   1.000
_cell.length_c   1.000
_cell.angle_alpha   90.00
_cell.angle_beta   90.00
_cell.angle_gamma   90.00
#
_symmetry.space_group_name_H-M   'P 1'
#
loop_
_entity.id
_entity.type
_entity.pdbx_description
1 polymer ?
#
loop_
_entity_poly.entity_id
_entity_poly.type
_entity_poly.pdbx_seq_one_letter_code
_entity_poly.pdbx_strand_id
1 'polypeptide(L)'
;MTIIVADLETNGLKPDTIWVVGIKDVETGEYTSYVGEEEVPLGLMRIAEADIVIGHNFKGYDAKVIANLTDGLIKLDESKIIDTCELSRKLFREMPNHKLETWGDIFEFPKIKYDKGFEKFHPDMVPYCERDVELNAVLYEFMMKHIDTLEPSEPK
;
A
#
# COMPACT_ATOMS: atom_id res chain seq x y z
N MET A 1 -2.54 19.32 2.86
CA MET A 1 -2.14 18.12 3.61
C MET A 1 -2.15 17.00 2.60
N THR A 2 -1.01 16.42 2.31
CA THR A 2 -0.86 15.44 1.23
C THR A 2 -1.14 14.04 1.77
N ILE A 3 -2.25 13.44 1.34
CA ILE A 3 -2.63 12.08 1.68
C ILE A 3 -2.51 11.25 0.41
N ILE A 4 -1.72 10.18 0.47
CA ILE A 4 -1.54 9.28 -0.66
C ILE A 4 -1.94 7.85 -0.30
N VAL A 5 -2.34 7.09 -1.31
CA VAL A 5 -2.41 5.63 -1.25
C VAL A 5 -1.23 5.08 -2.04
N ALA A 6 -0.46 4.17 -1.46
CA ALA A 6 0.76 3.65 -2.07
C ALA A 6 0.88 2.13 -1.92
N ASP A 7 1.58 1.54 -2.89
CA ASP A 7 1.94 0.12 -2.95
C ASP A 7 3.24 -0.06 -3.75
N LEU A 8 3.99 -1.14 -3.47
CA LEU A 8 5.26 -1.46 -4.13
C LEU A 8 5.24 -2.84 -4.78
N GLU A 9 5.80 -2.92 -5.99
CA GLU A 9 6.18 -4.20 -6.59
C GLU A 9 7.69 -4.39 -6.50
N THR A 10 8.11 -5.56 -6.03
CA THR A 10 9.50 -5.85 -5.67
C THR A 10 9.88 -7.24 -6.15
N ASN A 11 11.18 -7.57 -6.18
CA ASN A 11 11.64 -8.89 -6.64
C ASN A 11 11.50 -10.05 -5.64
N GLY A 12 10.59 -9.93 -4.67
CA GLY A 12 10.27 -11.00 -3.71
C GLY A 12 10.21 -10.50 -2.27
N LEU A 13 9.93 -11.39 -1.31
CA LEU A 13 9.64 -11.02 0.10
C LEU A 13 10.82 -10.44 0.89
N LYS A 14 12.04 -10.63 0.40
CA LYS A 14 13.27 -10.02 0.93
C LYS A 14 14.01 -9.39 -0.25
N PRO A 15 13.45 -8.32 -0.81
CA PRO A 15 13.91 -7.82 -2.09
C PRO A 15 15.24 -7.09 -1.94
N ASP A 16 15.99 -7.03 -3.03
CA ASP A 16 17.07 -6.05 -3.24
C ASP A 16 16.64 -4.96 -4.24
N THR A 17 15.50 -5.15 -4.91
CA THR A 17 15.02 -4.28 -5.99
C THR A 17 13.53 -3.98 -5.84
N ILE A 18 13.18 -2.69 -5.97
CA ILE A 18 11.81 -2.21 -6.19
C ILE A 18 11.65 -1.97 -7.69
N TRP A 19 10.63 -2.58 -8.29
CA TRP A 19 10.30 -2.45 -9.71
C TRP A 19 9.35 -1.29 -9.98
N VAL A 20 8.32 -1.17 -9.15
CA VAL A 20 7.24 -0.20 -9.32
C VAL A 20 6.92 0.41 -7.96
N VAL A 21 6.77 1.73 -7.94
CA VAL A 21 6.11 2.46 -6.85
C VAL A 21 4.81 3.02 -7.42
N GLY A 22 3.66 2.51 -6.96
CA GLY A 22 2.35 3.04 -7.33
C GLY A 22 1.89 4.04 -6.29
N ILE A 23 1.47 5.23 -6.71
CA ILE A 23 0.97 6.28 -5.82
C ILE A 23 -0.30 6.88 -6.40
N LYS A 24 -1.36 6.93 -5.60
CA LYS A 24 -2.55 7.72 -5.87
C LYS A 24 -2.66 8.87 -4.87
N ASP A 25 -2.81 10.08 -5.36
CA ASP A 25 -3.16 11.23 -4.52
C ASP A 25 -4.66 11.20 -4.19
N VAL A 26 -5.00 11.28 -2.90
CA VAL A 26 -6.40 11.19 -2.44
C VAL A 26 -7.18 12.46 -2.79
N GLU A 27 -6.55 13.63 -2.81
CA GLU A 27 -7.22 14.90 -3.09
C GLU A 27 -7.51 15.05 -4.59
N THR A 28 -6.53 14.77 -5.44
CA THR A 28 -6.69 14.94 -6.90
C THR A 28 -7.26 13.70 -7.59
N GLY A 29 -7.14 12.52 -6.96
CA GLY A 29 -7.47 11.23 -7.56
C GLY A 29 -6.47 10.76 -8.61
N GLU A 30 -5.36 11.51 -8.82
CA GLU A 30 -4.34 11.18 -9.82
C GLU A 30 -3.48 10.00 -9.36
N TYR A 31 -3.35 9.00 -10.24
CA TYR A 31 -2.42 7.89 -10.07
C TYR A 31 -1.15 8.12 -10.88
N THR A 32 0.00 7.78 -10.29
CA THR A 32 1.32 7.82 -10.91
C THR A 32 2.07 6.53 -10.58
N SER A 33 2.66 5.89 -11.60
CA SER A 33 3.64 4.81 -11.41
C SER A 33 5.04 5.35 -11.63
N TYR A 34 5.96 4.97 -10.75
CA TYR A 34 7.39 5.22 -10.90
C TYR A 34 8.09 3.88 -11.12
N VAL A 35 8.75 3.71 -12.27
CA VAL A 35 9.24 2.41 -12.72
C VAL A 35 10.75 2.43 -12.97
N GLY A 36 11.44 1.42 -12.44
CA GLY A 36 12.88 1.23 -12.66
C GLY A 36 13.78 2.21 -11.89
N GLU A 37 15.08 2.07 -12.10
CA GLU A 37 16.13 2.68 -11.27
C GLU A 37 16.10 4.21 -11.22
N GLU A 38 15.64 4.88 -12.28
CA GLU A 38 15.61 6.35 -12.35
C GLU A 38 14.38 6.95 -11.66
N GLU A 39 13.21 6.32 -11.81
CA GLU A 39 11.95 6.88 -11.32
C GLU A 39 11.60 6.42 -9.91
N VAL A 40 11.94 5.18 -9.53
CA VAL A 40 11.65 4.62 -8.20
C VAL A 40 12.12 5.55 -7.08
N PRO A 41 13.35 6.11 -7.09
CA PRO A 41 13.77 7.08 -6.07
C PRO A 41 12.85 8.29 -5.94
N LEU A 42 12.27 8.79 -7.05
CA LEU A 42 11.33 9.90 -7.04
C LEU A 42 10.01 9.50 -6.36
N GLY A 43 9.52 8.29 -6.64
CA GLY A 43 8.35 7.73 -5.95
C GLY A 43 8.59 7.58 -4.45
N LEU A 44 9.77 7.10 -4.05
CA LEU A 44 10.14 6.99 -2.63
C LEU A 44 10.23 8.34 -1.93
N MET A 45 10.76 9.37 -2.60
CA MET A 45 10.76 10.74 -2.08
C MET A 45 9.33 11.26 -1.89
N ARG A 46 8.44 11.02 -2.85
CA ARG A 46 7.02 11.40 -2.74
C ARG A 46 6.32 10.71 -1.56
N ILE A 47 6.62 9.44 -1.29
CA ILE A 47 6.13 8.73 -0.10
C ILE A 47 6.68 9.37 1.19
N ALA A 48 7.97 9.70 1.22
CA ALA A 48 8.62 10.28 2.39
C ALA A 48 8.11 11.69 2.74
N GLU A 49 7.74 12.47 1.72
CA GLU A 49 7.23 13.84 1.85
C GLU A 49 5.73 13.91 2.19
N ALA A 50 4.98 12.82 2.01
CA ALA A 50 3.56 12.79 2.30
C ALA A 50 3.27 13.04 3.80
N ASP A 51 2.14 13.70 4.07
CA ASP A 51 1.65 13.89 5.44
C ASP A 51 1.09 12.58 5.99
N ILE A 52 0.36 11.82 5.14
CA ILE A 52 -0.20 10.51 5.44
C ILE A 52 0.00 9.56 4.25
N VAL A 53 0.42 8.33 4.54
CA VAL A 53 0.53 7.23 3.57
C VAL A 53 -0.46 6.13 3.95
N ILE A 54 -1.35 5.80 3.04
CA ILE A 54 -2.30 4.69 3.17
C ILE A 54 -1.76 3.52 2.35
N GLY A 55 -1.71 2.33 2.95
CA GLY A 55 -1.14 1.16 2.30
C GLY A 55 -1.71 -0.13 2.91
N HIS A 56 -1.62 -1.26 2.21
CA HIS A 56 -2.14 -2.53 2.71
C HIS A 56 -0.99 -3.44 3.15
N ASN A 57 -0.83 -3.65 4.47
CA ASN A 57 0.37 -4.29 5.04
C ASN A 57 1.67 -3.49 4.78
N PHE A 58 1.53 -2.19 4.53
CA PHE A 58 2.61 -1.27 4.19
C PHE A 58 3.61 -1.08 5.33
N LYS A 59 3.15 -1.04 6.59
CA LYS A 59 4.07 -1.05 7.75
C LYS A 59 4.80 -2.38 7.86
N GLY A 60 4.07 -3.46 7.56
CA GLY A 60 4.55 -4.83 7.64
C GLY A 60 5.64 -5.13 6.63
N TYR A 61 5.57 -4.52 5.45
CA TYR A 61 6.38 -4.83 4.28
C TYR A 61 7.06 -3.60 3.66
N ASP A 62 6.32 -2.77 2.95
CA ASP A 62 6.81 -1.69 2.08
C ASP A 62 7.73 -0.70 2.81
N ALA A 63 7.30 -0.19 3.97
CA ALA A 63 8.09 0.74 4.77
C ALA A 63 9.44 0.14 5.21
N LYS A 64 9.49 -1.18 5.45
CA LYS A 64 10.75 -1.89 5.78
C LYS A 64 11.61 -2.09 4.55
N VAL A 65 11.01 -2.41 3.40
CA VAL A 65 11.72 -2.51 2.12
C VAL A 65 12.38 -1.18 1.80
N ILE A 66 11.64 -0.08 1.88
CA ILE A 66 12.16 1.28 1.65
C ILE A 66 13.33 1.58 2.59
N ALA A 67 13.16 1.34 3.90
CA ALA A 67 14.22 1.59 4.87
C ALA A 67 15.47 0.73 4.62
N ASN A 68 15.30 -0.53 4.23
CA ASN A 68 16.42 -1.44 3.99
C ASN A 68 17.18 -1.08 2.71
N LEU A 69 16.48 -0.87 1.59
CA LEU A 69 17.10 -0.60 0.29
C LEU A 69 17.72 0.78 0.17
N THR A 70 17.31 1.71 1.04
CA THR A 70 17.91 3.04 1.14
C THR A 70 18.96 3.15 2.24
N ASP A 71 19.39 2.02 2.83
CA ASP A 71 20.33 1.98 3.96
C ASP A 71 19.92 2.92 5.13
N GLY A 72 18.61 3.04 5.35
CA GLY A 72 18.00 3.88 6.37
C GLY A 72 17.92 5.37 6.04
N LEU A 73 18.33 5.80 4.83
CA LEU A 73 18.20 7.19 4.38
C LEU A 73 16.73 7.62 4.33
N ILE A 74 15.83 6.73 3.90
CA ILE A 74 14.38 6.94 3.95
C ILE A 74 13.80 6.05 5.04
N LYS A 75 13.43 6.68 6.16
CA LYS A 75 12.71 6.03 7.25
C LYS A 75 11.39 6.74 7.50
N LEU A 76 10.30 6.05 7.21
CA LEU A 76 8.96 6.59 7.39
C LEU A 76 8.56 6.58 8.87
N ASP A 77 7.90 7.65 9.30
CA ASP A 77 7.27 7.72 10.61
C ASP A 77 5.99 6.85 10.59
N GLU A 78 5.97 5.79 11.39
CA GLU A 78 4.82 4.86 11.45
C GLU A 78 3.51 5.54 11.86
N SER A 79 3.57 6.69 12.56
CA SER A 79 2.38 7.46 12.93
C SER A 79 1.71 8.14 11.72
N LYS A 80 2.45 8.33 10.62
CA LYS A 80 1.94 8.82 9.35
C LYS A 80 1.38 7.73 8.45
N ILE A 81 1.53 6.46 8.82
CA ILE A 81 1.08 5.33 7.99
C ILE A 81 -0.25 4.81 8.52
N ILE A 82 -1.27 4.84 7.65
CA ILE A 82 -2.54 4.14 7.85
C ILE A 82 -2.46 2.79 7.12
N ASP A 83 -2.30 1.72 7.89
CA ASP A 83 -2.23 0.37 7.33
C ASP A 83 -3.63 -0.27 7.28
N THR A 84 -4.19 -0.41 6.09
CA THR A 84 -5.56 -0.93 5.92
C THR A 84 -5.67 -2.39 6.33
N CYS A 85 -4.59 -3.17 6.31
CA CYS A 85 -4.61 -4.55 6.80
C CYS A 85 -4.74 -4.57 8.33
N GLU A 86 -4.06 -3.67 9.05
CA GLU A 86 -4.23 -3.51 10.50
C GLU A 86 -5.61 -2.98 10.87
N LEU A 87 -6.12 -1.97 10.16
CA LEU A 87 -7.48 -1.46 10.38
C LEU A 87 -8.51 -2.57 10.12
N SER A 88 -8.32 -3.37 9.07
CA SER A 88 -9.19 -4.49 8.74
C SER A 88 -9.29 -5.49 9.88
N ARG A 89 -8.16 -5.87 10.47
CA ARG A 89 -8.11 -6.77 11.64
C ARG A 89 -8.87 -6.23 12.84
N LYS A 90 -8.85 -4.91 13.05
CA LYS A 90 -9.53 -4.27 14.18
C LYS A 90 -11.04 -4.17 13.97
N LEU A 91 -11.45 -3.76 12.78
CA LEU A 91 -12.85 -3.49 12.41
C LEU A 91 -13.64 -4.77 12.11
N PHE A 92 -13.01 -5.79 11.51
CA PHE A 92 -13.70 -6.93 10.93
C PHE A 92 -13.15 -8.28 11.43
N ARG A 93 -13.03 -8.42 12.76
CA ARG A 93 -12.36 -9.56 13.43
C ARG A 93 -12.85 -10.95 13.03
N GLU A 94 -14.12 -11.05 12.64
CA GLU A 94 -14.77 -12.32 12.25
C GLU A 94 -14.41 -12.76 10.82
N MET A 95 -13.67 -11.95 10.06
CA MET A 95 -13.26 -12.32 8.70
C MET A 95 -12.25 -13.46 8.71
N PRO A 96 -12.34 -14.39 7.73
CA PRO A 96 -11.41 -15.52 7.65
C PRO A 96 -9.96 -15.08 7.40
N ASN A 97 -9.76 -13.97 6.69
CA ASN A 97 -8.47 -13.33 6.50
C ASN A 97 -8.67 -11.85 6.12
N HIS A 98 -7.58 -11.08 6.12
CA HIS A 98 -7.58 -9.64 5.85
C HIS A 98 -6.73 -9.26 4.66
N LYS A 99 -6.55 -10.18 3.70
CA LYS A 99 -5.80 -9.90 2.47
C LYS A 99 -6.59 -8.94 1.59
N LEU A 100 -5.87 -8.07 0.87
CA LEU A 100 -6.47 -7.19 -0.12
C LEU A 100 -7.28 -7.97 -1.18
N GLU A 101 -6.83 -9.17 -1.57
CA GLU A 101 -7.55 -10.06 -2.48
C GLU A 101 -8.97 -10.39 -2.00
N THR A 102 -9.13 -10.76 -0.73
CA THR A 102 -10.44 -11.05 -0.15
C THR A 102 -11.36 -9.82 -0.13
N TRP A 103 -10.80 -8.64 0.09
CA TRP A 103 -11.57 -7.39 -0.02
C TRP A 103 -11.98 -7.08 -1.46
N GLY A 104 -11.09 -7.36 -2.43
CA GLY A 104 -11.41 -7.25 -3.85
C GLY A 104 -12.59 -8.13 -4.25
N ASP A 105 -12.63 -9.38 -3.77
CA ASP A 105 -13.76 -10.28 -4.00
C ASP A 105 -15.07 -9.74 -3.39
N ILE A 106 -15.01 -9.20 -2.16
CA ILE A 106 -16.17 -8.63 -1.46
C ILE A 106 -16.73 -7.40 -2.19
N PHE A 107 -15.86 -6.55 -2.74
CA PHE A 107 -16.27 -5.35 -3.47
C PHE A 107 -16.60 -5.59 -4.93
N GLU A 108 -16.56 -6.83 -5.41
CA GLU A 108 -16.65 -7.18 -6.84
C GLU A 108 -15.63 -6.39 -7.69
N PHE A 109 -14.50 -6.02 -7.06
CA PHE A 109 -13.39 -5.29 -7.65
C PHE A 109 -12.08 -6.08 -7.43
N PRO A 110 -11.95 -7.26 -8.07
CA PRO A 110 -10.87 -8.18 -7.78
C PRO A 110 -9.51 -7.60 -8.19
N LYS A 111 -8.46 -8.12 -7.52
CA LYS A 111 -7.08 -7.92 -7.96
C LYS A 111 -6.89 -8.48 -9.38
N ILE A 112 -5.90 -7.97 -10.09
CA ILE A 112 -5.46 -8.57 -11.34
C ILE A 112 -4.72 -9.87 -11.03
N LYS A 113 -4.98 -10.95 -11.77
CA LYS A 113 -4.16 -12.16 -11.66
C LYS A 113 -2.82 -11.92 -12.32
N TYR A 114 -1.73 -12.15 -11.59
CA TYR A 114 -0.37 -11.97 -12.08
C TYR A 114 0.40 -13.30 -12.04
N ASP A 115 0.92 -13.73 -13.19
CA ASP A 115 1.56 -15.04 -13.38
C ASP A 115 2.96 -14.97 -14.00
N LYS A 116 3.51 -13.75 -14.18
CA LYS A 116 4.82 -13.53 -14.83
C LYS A 116 6.01 -13.70 -13.88
N GLY A 117 5.76 -13.79 -12.58
CA GLY A 117 6.79 -13.86 -11.53
C GLY A 117 7.41 -12.50 -11.23
N PHE A 118 8.01 -12.37 -10.06
CA PHE A 118 8.49 -11.08 -9.54
C PHE A 118 10.01 -10.88 -9.68
N GLU A 119 10.76 -11.94 -9.98
CA GLU A 119 12.24 -11.93 -10.03
C GLU A 119 12.82 -10.92 -11.04
N LYS A 120 12.06 -10.54 -12.06
CA LYS A 120 12.44 -9.54 -13.07
C LYS A 120 11.26 -8.63 -13.33
N PHE A 121 11.55 -7.36 -13.63
CA PHE A 121 10.52 -6.45 -14.12
C PHE A 121 9.77 -7.03 -15.32
N HIS A 122 8.45 -6.90 -15.29
CA HIS A 122 7.57 -7.14 -16.42
C HIS A 122 6.58 -5.97 -16.51
N PRO A 123 6.27 -5.45 -17.71
CA PRO A 123 5.34 -4.31 -17.86
C PRO A 123 3.99 -4.50 -17.16
N ASP A 124 3.47 -5.72 -17.13
CA ASP A 124 2.23 -6.07 -16.42
C ASP A 124 2.26 -5.80 -14.90
N MET A 125 3.43 -5.58 -14.28
CA MET A 125 3.52 -5.13 -12.87
C MET A 125 2.91 -3.75 -12.67
N VAL A 126 2.96 -2.88 -13.67
CA VAL A 126 2.45 -1.51 -13.59
C VAL A 126 0.92 -1.48 -13.38
N PRO A 127 0.10 -2.06 -14.27
CA PRO A 127 -1.35 -2.12 -14.04
C PRO A 127 -1.73 -3.01 -12.85
N TYR A 128 -0.91 -4.00 -12.49
CA TYR A 128 -1.12 -4.82 -11.29
C TYR A 128 -0.98 -3.98 -10.02
N CYS A 129 0.09 -3.19 -9.90
CA CYS A 129 0.30 -2.25 -8.80
C CYS A 129 -0.79 -1.17 -8.77
N GLU A 130 -1.16 -0.60 -9.93
CA GLU A 130 -2.27 0.36 -10.04
C GLU A 130 -3.57 -0.22 -9.46
N ARG A 131 -3.90 -1.47 -9.82
CA ARG A 131 -5.09 -2.15 -9.28
C ARG A 131 -5.03 -2.26 -7.76
N ASP A 132 -3.88 -2.59 -7.19
CA ASP A 132 -3.72 -2.73 -5.75
C ASP A 132 -3.90 -1.40 -5.02
N VAL A 133 -3.31 -0.33 -5.56
CA VAL A 133 -3.50 1.04 -5.05
C VAL A 133 -4.98 1.46 -5.13
N GLU A 134 -5.64 1.23 -6.26
CA GLU A 134 -7.05 1.57 -6.44
C GLU A 134 -7.96 0.80 -5.49
N LEU A 135 -7.78 -0.51 -5.36
CA LEU A 135 -8.55 -1.34 -4.45
C LEU A 135 -8.29 -0.95 -2.99
N ASN A 136 -7.06 -0.59 -2.64
CA ASN A 136 -6.73 -0.12 -1.30
C ASN A 136 -7.37 1.24 -0.99
N ALA A 137 -7.49 2.15 -1.97
CA ALA A 137 -8.22 3.39 -1.83
C ALA A 137 -9.71 3.14 -1.52
N VAL A 138 -10.35 2.25 -2.27
CA VAL A 138 -11.75 1.83 -2.03
C VAL A 138 -11.91 1.22 -0.64
N LEU A 139 -10.98 0.34 -0.24
CA LEU A 139 -11.00 -0.29 1.09
C LEU A 139 -10.86 0.75 2.21
N TYR A 140 -9.96 1.72 2.06
CA TYR A 140 -9.79 2.79 3.03
C TYR A 140 -11.06 3.62 3.18
N GLU A 141 -11.67 4.07 2.07
CA GLU A 141 -12.94 4.81 2.10
C GLU A 141 -14.05 4.02 2.78
N PHE A 142 -14.14 2.71 2.52
CA PHE A 142 -15.07 1.83 3.19
C PHE A 142 -14.81 1.79 4.71
N MET A 143 -13.56 1.62 5.14
CA MET A 143 -13.21 1.58 6.56
C MET A 143 -13.50 2.90 7.29
N MET A 144 -13.27 4.04 6.65
CA MET A 144 -13.56 5.35 7.25
C MET A 144 -15.04 5.51 7.59
N LYS A 145 -15.95 4.87 6.84
CA LYS A 145 -17.39 4.83 7.16
C LYS A 145 -17.75 3.92 8.33
N HIS A 146 -16.82 3.06 8.75
CA HIS A 146 -17.01 2.09 9.83
C HIS A 146 -16.15 2.40 11.05
N ILE A 147 -15.32 3.46 11.03
CA ILE A 147 -14.35 3.71 12.08
C ILE A 147 -15.00 3.99 13.44
N ASP A 148 -16.21 4.57 13.44
CA ASP A 148 -17.00 4.83 14.64
C ASP A 148 -17.54 3.54 15.31
N THR A 149 -17.46 2.40 14.62
CA THR A 149 -17.81 1.09 15.21
C THR A 149 -16.69 0.51 16.06
N LEU A 150 -15.50 1.13 16.05
CA LEU A 150 -14.45 0.77 16.99
C LEU A 150 -14.88 1.20 18.39
N GLU A 151 -15.18 0.21 19.23
CA GLU A 151 -15.33 0.47 20.66
C GLU A 151 -14.04 1.13 21.19
N PRO A 152 -14.16 2.17 22.03
CA PRO A 152 -12.98 2.76 22.67
C PRO A 152 -12.22 1.65 23.40
N SER A 153 -10.95 1.45 23.06
CA SER A 153 -10.13 0.52 23.81
C SER A 153 -10.05 0.99 25.26
N GLU A 154 -10.40 0.13 26.22
CA GLU A 154 -10.14 0.42 27.63
C GLU A 154 -8.65 0.79 27.78
N PRO A 155 -8.33 1.87 28.51
CA PRO A 155 -6.95 2.25 28.75
C PRO A 155 -6.24 1.08 29.46
N LYS A 156 -5.17 0.58 28.86
CA LYS A 156 -4.24 -0.36 29.49
C LYS A 156 -3.49 0.31 30.64
#